data_AF-A0A089N283-F1
#
_entry.id   AF-A0A089N283-F1
#
_cell.length_a   1.000
_cell.length_b   1.000
_cell.length_c   1.000
_cell.angle_alpha   90.00
_cell.angle_beta   90.00
_cell.angle_gamma   90.00
#
_symmetry.space_group_name_H-M   'P 1'
#
loop_
_entity.id
_entity.type
_entity.pdbx_description
1 polymer ?
#
loop_
_entity_poly.entity_id
_entity_poly.type
_entity_poly.pdbx_seq_one_letter_code
_entity_poly.pdbx_strand_id
1 'polypeptide(L)'
;VAVSISRPTATEERIRIMARTIITRIKKIKDEHFQMSPEIDFGTDIDTPIDSLTSVFVHLSYLQLRLRVPPALHLQQVQVDLETLLRTLEGLAISQGCPLPNPETPVHKDETAFPVTSNYLYLLELQRYLEKLCLNMDKLKWCKDTDVAETFIF
;
A
#
# COMPACT_ATOMS: atom_id res chain seq x y z
N VAL A 1 34.94 1.02 4.06
CA VAL A 1 34.20 0.64 5.29
C VAL A 1 32.75 0.46 4.89
N ALA A 2 32.27 -0.78 4.77
CA ALA A 2 30.86 -1.04 4.50
C ALA A 2 30.06 -0.65 5.75
N VAL A 3 29.23 0.39 5.65
CA VAL A 3 28.31 0.76 6.71
C VAL A 3 27.16 -0.24 6.64
N SER A 4 27.21 -1.28 7.46
CA SER A 4 26.08 -2.18 7.68
C SER A 4 24.99 -1.38 8.38
N ILE A 5 24.07 -0.78 7.61
CA ILE A 5 22.90 -0.09 8.15
C ILE A 5 21.99 -1.19 8.71
N SER A 6 21.78 -1.16 10.03
CA SER A 6 20.92 -2.12 10.71
C SER A 6 19.46 -1.95 10.29
N ARG A 7 18.77 -3.09 10.15
CA ARG A 7 17.33 -3.17 9.92
C ARG A 7 16.57 -2.30 10.94
N PRO A 8 15.76 -1.32 10.53
CA PRO A 8 15.11 -0.38 11.44
C PRO A 8 13.84 -0.98 12.06
N THR A 9 14.03 -1.91 13.02
CA THR A 9 12.95 -2.66 13.69
C THR A 9 11.85 -1.80 14.31
N ALA A 10 12.18 -0.61 14.80
CA ALA A 10 11.19 0.35 15.32
C ALA A 10 10.27 0.90 14.21
N THR A 11 10.82 1.17 13.03
CA THR A 11 10.05 1.62 11.86
C THR A 11 9.13 0.51 11.36
N GLU A 12 9.58 -0.74 11.45
CA GLU A 12 8.77 -1.90 11.08
C GLU A 12 7.55 -2.09 11.97
N GLU A 13 7.75 -1.99 13.28
CA GLU A 13 6.65 -2.06 14.24
C GLU A 13 5.67 -0.91 14.02
N ARG A 14 6.18 0.30 13.76
CA ARG A 14 5.33 1.45 13.42
C ARG A 14 4.49 1.18 12.17
N ILE A 15 5.07 0.64 11.10
CA ILE A 15 4.34 0.26 9.88
C ILE A 15 3.25 -0.76 10.19
N ARG A 16 3.55 -1.78 11.00
CA ARG A 16 2.60 -2.81 11.41
C ARG A 16 1.43 -2.23 12.22
N ILE A 17 1.71 -1.31 13.15
CA ILE A 17 0.69 -0.61 13.93
C ILE A 17 -0.22 0.19 12.99
N MET A 18 0.36 0.96 12.07
CA MET A 18 -0.42 1.77 11.11
C MET A 18 -1.30 0.89 10.21
N ALA A 19 -0.75 -0.21 9.68
CA ALA A 19 -1.50 -1.18 8.89
C ALA A 19 -2.68 -1.78 9.66
N ARG A 20 -2.46 -2.21 10.92
CA ARG A 20 -3.51 -2.75 11.80
C ARG A 20 -4.61 -1.72 12.11
N THR A 21 -4.25 -0.45 12.31
CA THR A 21 -5.22 0.63 12.49
C THR A 21 -6.09 0.80 11.24
N ILE A 22 -5.48 0.81 10.05
CA ILE A 22 -6.20 0.90 8.77
C ILE A 22 -7.15 -0.30 8.61
N ILE A 23 -6.67 -1.53 8.81
CA ILE A 23 -7.48 -2.77 8.75
C ILE A 23 -8.71 -2.67 9.67
N THR A 24 -8.52 -2.23 10.91
CA THR A 24 -9.60 -2.09 11.88
C THR A 24 -10.65 -1.08 11.40
N ARG A 25 -10.21 0.05 10.83
CA ARG A 25 -11.12 1.04 10.27
C ARG A 25 -11.85 0.54 9.04
N ILE A 26 -11.18 -0.21 8.16
CA ILE A 26 -11.81 -0.81 6.98
C ILE A 26 -12.93 -1.76 7.41
N LYS A 27 -12.70 -2.61 8.42
CA LYS A 27 -13.74 -3.50 8.96
C LYS A 27 -14.97 -2.71 9.41
N LYS A 28 -14.77 -1.67 10.22
CA LYS A 28 -15.86 -0.78 10.67
C LYS A 28 -16.61 -0.14 9.50
N ILE A 29 -15.88 0.41 8.52
CA ILE A 29 -16.49 1.04 7.34
C ILE A 29 -17.33 0.04 6.53
N LYS A 30 -16.83 -1.18 6.33
CA LYS A 30 -17.56 -2.23 5.64
C LYS A 30 -18.87 -2.54 6.35
N ASP A 31 -18.84 -2.70 7.66
CA ASP A 31 -20.04 -3.02 8.45
C ASP A 31 -21.06 -1.86 8.46
N GLU A 32 -20.59 -0.61 8.52
CA GLU A 32 -21.45 0.58 8.62
C GLU A 32 -21.99 1.10 7.29
N HIS A 33 -21.23 0.94 6.19
CA HIS A 33 -21.52 1.59 4.91
C HIS A 33 -21.78 0.63 3.74
N PHE A 34 -21.49 -0.66 3.89
CA PHE A 34 -21.61 -1.63 2.80
C PHE A 34 -22.52 -2.80 3.20
N GLN A 35 -23.77 -2.77 2.76
CA GLN A 35 -24.72 -3.88 2.91
C GLN A 35 -24.56 -4.90 1.78
N MET A 36 -23.40 -5.55 1.70
CA MET A 36 -23.17 -6.59 0.69
C MET A 36 -23.79 -7.91 1.13
N SER A 37 -24.50 -8.59 0.22
CA SER A 37 -25.02 -9.94 0.49
C SER A 37 -23.84 -10.91 0.62
N PRO A 38 -23.85 -11.82 1.63
CA PRO A 38 -22.82 -12.84 1.79
C PRO A 38 -22.74 -13.83 0.62
N GLU A 39 -23.76 -13.85 -0.24
CA GLU A 39 -23.85 -14.72 -1.42
C GLU A 39 -23.10 -14.16 -2.63
N ILE A 40 -22.70 -12.88 -2.60
CA ILE A 40 -21.99 -12.25 -3.71
C ILE A 40 -20.51 -12.62 -3.62
N ASP A 41 -20.08 -13.49 -4.54
CA ASP A 41 -18.67 -13.73 -4.81
C ASP A 41 -18.15 -12.65 -5.77
N PHE A 42 -17.25 -11.82 -5.28
CA PHE A 42 -16.59 -10.78 -6.07
C PHE A 42 -15.37 -11.28 -6.85
N GLY A 43 -15.14 -12.60 -6.87
CA GLY A 43 -14.08 -13.24 -7.62
C GLY A 43 -12.78 -13.41 -6.83
N THR A 44 -11.84 -14.13 -7.44
CA THR A 44 -10.58 -14.57 -6.84
C THR A 44 -9.69 -13.42 -6.45
N ASP A 45 -9.08 -13.57 -5.27
CA ASP A 45 -7.98 -12.75 -4.77
C ASP A 45 -6.94 -12.53 -5.87
N ILE A 46 -6.72 -11.28 -6.26
CA ILE A 46 -5.49 -10.93 -6.96
C ILE A 46 -4.39 -11.11 -5.91
N ASP A 47 -3.64 -12.20 -6.00
CA ASP A 47 -2.52 -12.47 -5.10
C ASP A 47 -1.37 -11.52 -5.42
N THR A 48 -1.53 -10.24 -5.07
CA THR A 48 -0.48 -9.24 -5.24
C THR A 48 0.67 -9.61 -4.31
N PRO A 49 1.87 -9.86 -4.84
CA PRO A 49 2.99 -10.32 -4.04
C PRO A 49 3.53 -9.20 -3.12
N ILE A 50 4.18 -9.63 -2.03
CA ILE A 50 4.86 -8.75 -1.07
C ILE A 50 6.34 -9.08 -1.10
N ASP A 51 7.03 -8.48 -2.07
CA ASP A 51 8.40 -8.86 -2.42
C ASP A 51 9.44 -7.85 -1.94
N SER A 52 9.18 -6.56 -2.15
CA SER A 52 10.11 -5.48 -1.82
C SER A 52 9.39 -4.25 -1.29
N LEU A 53 10.14 -3.38 -0.62
CA LEU A 53 9.60 -2.11 -0.13
C LEU A 53 9.04 -1.25 -1.29
N THR A 54 9.69 -1.28 -2.46
CA THR A 54 9.21 -0.60 -3.67
C THR A 54 7.87 -1.17 -4.15
N SER A 55 7.71 -2.50 -4.21
CA SER A 55 6.45 -3.11 -4.67
C SER A 55 5.29 -2.79 -3.73
N VAL A 56 5.55 -2.79 -2.42
CA VAL A 56 4.57 -2.41 -1.39
C VAL A 56 4.15 -0.95 -1.57
N PHE A 57 5.10 -0.04 -1.75
CA PHE A 57 4.82 1.37 -1.96
C PHE A 57 3.96 1.58 -3.22
N VAL A 58 4.37 1.03 -4.36
CA VAL A 58 3.65 1.14 -5.65
C VAL A 58 2.20 0.68 -5.52
N HIS A 59 1.98 -0.50 -4.92
CA HIS A 59 0.65 -1.07 -4.82
C HIS A 59 -0.26 -0.26 -3.89
N LEU A 60 0.26 0.17 -2.73
CA LEU A 60 -0.50 1.03 -1.81
C LEU A 60 -0.80 2.41 -2.42
N SER A 61 0.10 2.97 -3.24
CA SER A 61 -0.15 4.22 -3.98
C SER A 61 -1.26 4.06 -5.00
N TYR A 62 -1.30 2.92 -5.69
CA TYR A 62 -2.40 2.57 -6.59
C TYR A 62 -3.74 2.52 -5.84
N LEU A 63 -3.83 1.77 -4.73
CA LEU A 63 -5.05 1.67 -3.93
C LEU A 63 -5.49 3.02 -3.36
N GLN A 64 -4.54 3.86 -2.91
CA GLN A 64 -4.81 5.21 -2.43
C GLN A 64 -5.51 6.06 -3.50
N LEU A 65 -5.10 5.95 -4.76
CA LEU A 65 -5.74 6.69 -5.84
C LEU A 65 -7.15 6.16 -6.12
N ARG A 66 -7.32 4.84 -6.18
CA ARG A 66 -8.62 4.22 -6.48
C ARG A 66 -9.66 4.53 -5.40
N LEU A 67 -9.26 4.57 -4.13
CA LEU A 67 -10.13 4.92 -3.01
C LEU A 67 -10.49 6.42 -2.93
N ARG A 68 -9.87 7.28 -3.74
CA ARG A 68 -10.23 8.72 -3.85
C ARG A 68 -11.40 8.98 -4.80
N VAL A 69 -11.88 7.98 -5.54
CA VAL A 69 -13.00 8.11 -6.47
C VAL A 69 -14.32 8.31 -5.69
N PRO A 70 -15.08 9.40 -5.93
CA PRO A 70 -16.35 9.63 -5.25
C PRO A 70 -17.41 8.55 -5.53
N PRO A 71 -18.32 8.25 -4.58
CA PRO A 71 -18.45 8.86 -3.26
C PRO A 71 -17.44 8.29 -2.24
N ALA A 72 -16.63 9.15 -1.62
CA ALA A 72 -15.51 8.74 -0.77
C ALA A 72 -15.49 9.39 0.62
N LEU A 73 -16.56 10.08 1.04
CA LEU A 73 -16.59 10.78 2.32
C LEU A 73 -16.35 9.84 3.51
N HIS A 74 -16.99 8.67 3.50
CA HIS A 74 -16.82 7.64 4.53
C HIS A 74 -15.40 7.01 4.51
N LEU A 75 -14.62 7.25 3.45
CA LEU A 75 -13.26 6.74 3.28
C LEU A 75 -12.19 7.75 3.71
N GLN A 76 -12.56 9.00 4.03
CA GLN A 76 -11.62 10.09 4.26
C GLN A 76 -10.53 9.74 5.29
N GLN A 77 -10.92 9.12 6.41
CA GLN A 77 -9.95 8.76 7.43
C GLN A 77 -9.06 7.56 7.01
N VAL A 78 -9.56 6.63 6.19
CA VAL A 78 -8.71 5.58 5.60
C VAL A 78 -7.69 6.20 4.65
N GLN A 79 -8.10 7.18 3.84
CA GLN A 79 -7.21 7.88 2.91
C GLN A 79 -6.09 8.63 3.65
N VAL A 80 -6.40 9.31 4.76
CA VAL A 80 -5.40 10.03 5.57
C VAL A 80 -4.38 9.06 6.19
N ASP A 81 -4.86 7.95 6.76
CA ASP A 81 -3.97 6.98 7.38
C ASP A 81 -3.10 6.25 6.34
N LEU A 82 -3.66 5.93 5.17
CA LEU A 82 -2.93 5.31 4.07
C LEU A 82 -1.89 6.28 3.47
N GLU A 83 -2.21 7.57 3.34
CA GLU A 83 -1.22 8.59 2.96
C GLU A 83 -0.08 8.69 3.98
N THR A 84 -0.40 8.62 5.28
CA THR A 84 0.62 8.64 6.34
C THR A 84 1.51 7.40 6.28
N LEU A 85 0.93 6.22 6.00
CA LEU A 85 1.67 4.98 5.79
C LEU A 85 2.58 5.09 4.58
N LEU A 86 2.08 5.61 3.46
CA LEU A 86 2.85 5.83 2.23
C LEU A 86 4.05 6.74 2.47
N ARG A 87 3.88 7.88 3.16
CA ARG A 87 5.00 8.76 3.51
C ARG A 87 6.04 8.07 4.40
N THR A 88 5.59 7.18 5.29
CA THR A 88 6.49 6.40 6.15
C THR A 88 7.28 5.38 5.33
N LEU A 89 6.62 4.68 4.41
CA LEU A 89 7.25 3.73 3.48
C LEU A 89 8.20 4.42 2.51
N GLU A 90 7.85 5.61 2.03
CA GLU A 90 8.70 6.43 1.16
C GLU A 90 9.96 6.88 1.88
N GLY A 91 9.83 7.47 3.08
CA GLY A 91 10.99 7.86 3.88
C GLY A 91 11.91 6.67 4.20
N LEU A 92 11.30 5.51 4.48
CA LEU A 92 12.04 4.27 4.65
C LEU A 92 12.74 3.84 3.36
N ALA A 93 12.06 3.83 2.22
CA ALA A 93 12.61 3.45 0.93
C ALA A 93 13.78 4.36 0.53
N ILE A 94 13.66 5.67 0.75
CA ILE A 94 14.74 6.64 0.54
C ILE A 94 15.93 6.33 1.46
N SER A 95 15.68 6.10 2.76
CA SER A 95 16.75 5.79 3.73
C SER A 95 17.51 4.50 3.39
N GLN A 96 16.83 3.56 2.73
CA GLN A 96 17.37 2.28 2.27
C GLN A 96 17.88 2.37 0.82
N GLY A 97 17.70 3.51 0.13
CA GLY A 97 18.09 3.69 -1.27
C GLY A 97 17.38 2.75 -2.25
N CYS A 98 16.11 2.47 -2.01
CA CYS A 98 15.26 1.77 -2.95
C CYS A 98 14.93 2.64 -4.18
N PRO A 99 14.81 2.04 -5.38
CA PRO A 99 14.22 2.74 -6.51
C PRO A 99 12.74 3.01 -6.21
N LEU A 100 12.30 4.25 -6.37
CA LEU A 100 10.89 4.64 -6.28
C LEU A 100 10.38 5.08 -7.66
N PRO A 101 9.12 4.79 -8.00
CA PRO A 101 8.54 5.24 -9.27
C PRO A 101 8.47 6.77 -9.31
N ASN A 102 8.61 7.34 -10.51
CA ASN A 102 8.42 8.78 -10.70
C ASN A 102 6.95 9.15 -10.41
N PRO A 103 6.70 10.27 -9.70
CA PRO A 103 5.35 10.71 -9.35
C PRO A 103 4.49 11.10 -10.57
N GLU A 104 5.11 11.29 -11.75
CA GLU A 104 4.43 11.69 -12.99
C GLU A 104 3.77 10.55 -13.76
N THR A 105 3.87 9.30 -13.29
CA THR A 105 3.24 8.16 -13.99
C THR A 105 1.72 8.35 -13.97
N PRO A 106 1.06 8.60 -15.12
CA PRO A 106 -0.37 8.85 -15.14
C PRO A 106 -1.08 7.54 -14.78
N VAL A 107 -1.60 7.45 -13.57
CA VAL A 107 -2.52 6.38 -13.25
C VAL A 107 -3.86 6.79 -13.84
N HIS A 108 -4.28 6.10 -14.89
CA HIS A 108 -5.57 6.33 -15.51
C HIS A 108 -6.66 6.27 -14.43
N LYS A 109 -7.43 7.36 -14.29
CA LYS A 109 -8.69 7.34 -13.57
C LYS A 109 -9.65 6.47 -14.38
N ASP A 110 -9.63 5.18 -14.13
CA ASP A 110 -10.62 4.29 -14.72
C ASP A 110 -11.98 4.65 -14.11
N GLU A 111 -12.81 5.33 -14.91
CA GLU A 111 -14.16 5.73 -14.55
C GLU A 111 -15.03 4.46 -14.47
N THR A 112 -15.34 4.05 -13.26
CA THR A 112 -16.21 2.90 -13.01
C THR A 112 -17.67 3.34 -13.05
N ALA A 113 -18.50 2.60 -13.79
CA ALA A 113 -19.95 2.80 -13.79
C ALA A 113 -20.60 2.50 -12.41
N PHE A 114 -19.89 1.80 -11.51
CA PHE A 114 -20.37 1.37 -10.20
C PHE A 114 -19.38 1.76 -9.08
N PRO A 115 -19.22 3.06 -8.77
CA PRO A 115 -18.17 3.53 -7.87
C PRO A 115 -18.28 3.01 -6.44
N VAL A 116 -19.50 2.77 -5.93
CA VAL A 116 -19.69 2.18 -4.59
C VAL A 116 -19.16 0.75 -4.54
N THR A 117 -19.52 -0.09 -5.51
CA THR A 117 -19.03 -1.47 -5.60
C THR A 117 -17.52 -1.48 -5.77
N SER A 118 -16.96 -0.64 -6.64
CA SER A 118 -15.52 -0.52 -6.80
C SER A 118 -14.80 -0.10 -5.51
N ASN A 119 -15.34 0.87 -4.75
CA ASN A 119 -14.78 1.27 -3.46
C ASN A 119 -14.78 0.10 -2.47
N TYR A 120 -15.84 -0.70 -2.43
CA TYR A 120 -15.88 -1.91 -1.61
C TYR A 120 -14.77 -2.90 -1.99
N LEU A 121 -14.58 -3.16 -3.28
CA LEU A 121 -13.55 -4.07 -3.78
C LEU A 121 -12.14 -3.60 -3.42
N TYR A 122 -11.84 -2.31 -3.61
CA TYR A 122 -10.54 -1.75 -3.25
C TYR A 122 -10.30 -1.74 -1.73
N LEU A 123 -11.35 -1.63 -0.92
CA LEU A 123 -11.24 -1.82 0.54
C LEU A 123 -10.94 -3.27 0.91
N LEU A 124 -11.55 -4.24 0.25
CA LEU A 124 -11.24 -5.66 0.45
C LEU A 124 -9.78 -5.95 0.10
N GLU A 125 -9.34 -5.49 -1.06
CA GLU A 125 -7.96 -5.63 -1.52
C GLU A 125 -6.97 -4.97 -0.56
N LEU A 126 -7.22 -3.72 -0.16
CA LEU A 126 -6.39 -3.01 0.82
C LEU A 126 -6.32 -3.75 2.16
N GLN A 127 -7.45 -4.26 2.67
CA GLN A 127 -7.49 -5.02 3.92
C GLN A 127 -6.59 -6.25 3.83
N ARG A 128 -6.78 -7.08 2.79
CA ARG A 128 -6.02 -8.33 2.60
C ARG A 128 -4.54 -8.04 2.40
N TYR A 129 -4.20 -7.02 1.61
CA TYR A 129 -2.83 -6.64 1.35
C TYR A 129 -2.11 -6.19 2.63
N LEU A 130 -2.77 -5.38 3.47
CA LEU A 130 -2.21 -4.95 4.75
C LEU A 130 -2.07 -6.09 5.76
N GLU A 131 -3.01 -7.05 5.76
CA GLU A 131 -2.91 -8.27 6.57
C GLU A 131 -1.69 -9.10 6.13
N LYS A 132 -1.52 -9.32 4.82
CA LYS A 132 -0.35 -10.01 4.25
C LYS A 132 0.95 -9.23 4.54
N LEU A 133 0.93 -7.90 4.49
CA LEU A 133 2.09 -7.07 4.80
C LEU A 133 2.53 -7.25 6.25
N CYS A 134 1.58 -7.23 7.19
CA CYS A 134 1.87 -7.44 8.60
C CYS A 134 2.56 -8.78 8.87
N LEU A 135 2.19 -9.82 8.12
CA LEU A 135 2.70 -11.19 8.23
C LEU A 135 4.05 -11.42 7.53
N ASN A 136 4.40 -10.59 6.54
CA ASN A 136 5.60 -10.77 5.71
C ASN A 136 6.61 -9.62 5.82
N MET A 137 6.35 -8.65 6.70
CA MET A 137 7.24 -7.51 6.97
C MET A 137 8.68 -7.94 7.30
N ASP A 138 8.83 -9.06 8.02
CA ASP A 138 10.11 -9.66 8.37
C ASP A 138 10.90 -10.17 7.14
N LYS A 139 10.19 -10.52 6.05
CA LYS A 139 10.73 -11.15 4.84
C LYS A 139 10.92 -10.21 3.65
N LEU A 140 10.48 -8.96 3.79
CA LEU A 140 10.61 -7.96 2.73
C LEU A 140 12.08 -7.81 2.32
N LYS A 141 12.33 -7.70 1.02
CA LYS A 141 13.64 -7.27 0.52
C LYS A 141 13.80 -5.77 0.80
N TRP A 142 14.80 -5.46 1.61
CA TRP A 142 15.27 -4.11 1.93
C TRP A 142 16.36 -3.70 0.92
N CYS A 143 16.46 -2.42 0.60
CA CYS A 143 17.49 -1.92 -0.32
C CYS A 143 18.72 -1.50 0.52
N LYS A 144 19.99 -1.65 0.14
CA LYS A 144 20.73 -1.86 -1.13
C LYS A 144 21.45 -3.24 -1.13
N ASP A 145 22.05 -3.75 -2.21
CA ASP A 145 23.30 -3.20 -2.81
C ASP A 145 23.17 -2.69 -4.25
N THR A 146 23.91 -1.61 -4.51
CA THR A 146 24.22 -1.05 -5.82
C THR A 146 25.46 -1.73 -6.40
N ASP A 147 25.29 -2.52 -7.45
CA ASP A 147 26.35 -2.77 -8.44
C ASP A 147 25.81 -2.31 -9.81
N VAL A 148 25.69 -0.99 -9.96
CA VAL A 148 25.67 -0.38 -11.29
C VAL A 148 26.80 0.63 -11.26
N ALA A 149 27.92 0.17 -11.82
CA ALA A 149 29.05 0.99 -12.16
C ALA A 149 28.58 2.32 -12.76
N GLU A 150 29.27 3.38 -12.37
CA GLU A 150 29.42 4.61 -13.13
C GLU A 150 29.38 4.29 -14.63
N THR A 151 28.50 4.95 -15.40
CA THR A 151 28.82 5.63 -16.66
C THR A 151 27.50 6.14 -17.26
N PHE A 152 27.12 7.38 -16.95
CA PHE A 152 26.40 8.22 -17.91
C PHE A 152 27.33 9.36 -18.27
N ILE A 153 28.16 9.12 -19.29
CA ILE A 153 28.68 10.15 -20.18
C ILE A 153 27.82 10.04 -21.44
N PHE A 154 27.04 11.09 -21.73
CA PHE A 154 26.85 11.66 -23.07
C PHE A 154 26.40 13.11 -22.91
#